data_AF-A0A1A8V4G2-F1
#
_entry.id   AF-A0A1A8V4G2-F1
#
_cell.length_a   1.000
_cell.length_b   1.000
_cell.length_c   1.000
_cell.angle_alpha   90.00
_cell.angle_beta   90.00
_cell.angle_gamma   90.00
#
_symmetry.space_group_name_H-M   'P 1'
#
loop_
_entity.id
_entity.type
_entity.pdbx_description
1 polymer ?
#
loop_
_entity_poly.entity_id
_entity_poly.type
_entity_poly.pdbx_seq_one_letter_code
_entity_poly.pdbx_strand_id
1 'polypeptide(L)'
;AHTACLSDCKVDIQTKGEVLNYNFSSLSKVIDFRSGPRFTSKGLKYFHQFNLGLCGETQVPGSCVDNVTENGRVAKGYICQSVVVPSDIRSQSVVSSQPFVIGDSLIGVTTDTTLGGLSSPSQMFPPASPQLPDVIFYYKSSDTTQACKQGRSTTIRLRCNPTVTAKDDIRLPSNCSEGTCDGCTFHFLWQSQHACPLCTENHYREIISACIQGIQTTSYVWQQPLQCYDGVSLPAQKVSACVTLDFWLKFGVSTGAVAALLLISISCYFWKKTRKLEYKYSRLMMNSGGKECELPAADSCAIMEGEDAEDELMDLSNKSFFKKIKSYSRERTSDGFDSVPLKSSSRLLREEED
;
A
#
# COMPACT_ATOMS: atom_id res chain seq x y z
N ALA A 1 50.72 4.37 10.60
CA ALA A 1 49.25 4.34 10.78
C ALA A 1 48.67 3.54 9.60
N HIS A 2 48.01 2.41 9.85
CA HIS A 2 47.34 1.66 8.79
C HIS A 2 45.90 2.16 8.68
N THR A 3 45.55 2.77 7.55
CA THR A 3 44.16 3.07 7.19
C THR A 3 43.53 1.81 6.62
N ALA A 4 42.47 1.31 7.25
CA ALA A 4 41.70 0.17 6.78
C ALA A 4 40.36 0.63 6.20
N CYS A 5 39.96 0.10 5.05
CA CYS A 5 38.63 0.31 4.50
C CYS A 5 37.64 -0.64 5.19
N LEU A 6 36.52 -0.10 5.66
CA LEU A 6 35.46 -0.85 6.34
C LEU A 6 34.17 -0.74 5.53
N SER A 7 33.39 -1.81 5.44
CA SER A 7 32.05 -1.78 4.86
C SER A 7 31.05 -1.19 5.85
N ASP A 8 30.22 -0.28 5.37
CA ASP A 8 29.13 0.42 6.06
C ASP A 8 27.79 -0.35 6.04
N CYS A 9 27.82 -1.66 5.74
CA CYS A 9 26.65 -2.54 5.66
C CYS A 9 25.59 -2.18 4.60
N LYS A 10 25.85 -1.24 3.69
CA LYS A 10 24.88 -0.84 2.67
C LYS A 10 25.40 -1.22 1.29
N VAL A 11 24.49 -1.66 0.42
CA VAL A 11 24.84 -2.00 -0.96
C VAL A 11 23.66 -1.74 -1.87
N ASP A 12 23.96 -1.15 -3.02
CA ASP A 12 22.99 -0.93 -4.08
C ASP A 12 23.31 -1.87 -5.24
N ILE A 13 22.32 -2.67 -5.64
CA ILE A 13 22.48 -3.71 -6.65
C ILE A 13 21.56 -3.41 -7.81
N GLN A 14 22.13 -3.26 -9.00
CA GLN A 14 21.34 -3.07 -10.21
C GLN A 14 20.84 -4.41 -10.75
N THR A 15 19.51 -4.56 -10.81
CA THR A 15 18.86 -5.77 -11.32
C THR A 15 17.79 -5.38 -12.34
N LYS A 16 17.94 -5.83 -13.60
CA LYS A 16 16.91 -5.74 -14.66
C LYS A 16 16.20 -4.36 -14.78
N GLY A 17 16.95 -3.27 -14.64
CA GLY A 17 16.43 -1.91 -14.78
C GLY A 17 15.92 -1.25 -13.50
N GLU A 18 16.01 -1.93 -12.36
CA GLU A 18 15.72 -1.38 -11.02
C GLU A 18 16.97 -1.44 -10.14
N VAL A 19 17.12 -0.46 -9.24
CA VAL A 19 18.17 -0.43 -8.23
C VAL A 19 17.59 -0.94 -6.92
N LEU A 20 18.08 -2.09 -6.47
CA LEU A 20 17.71 -2.68 -5.18
C LEU A 20 18.65 -2.16 -4.11
N ASN A 21 18.12 -1.37 -3.18
CA ASN A 21 18.88 -0.82 -2.06
C ASN A 21 18.81 -1.77 -0.88
N TYR A 22 19.94 -2.23 -0.36
CA TYR A 22 20.01 -3.13 0.78
C TYR A 22 20.66 -2.45 1.99
N ASN A 23 20.12 -2.73 3.17
CA ASN A 23 20.67 -2.28 4.44
C ASN A 23 20.86 -3.46 5.39
N PHE A 24 22.09 -3.94 5.52
CA PHE A 24 22.46 -5.05 6.39
C PHE A 24 22.86 -4.62 7.80
N SER A 25 22.65 -3.36 8.18
CA SER A 25 23.04 -2.85 9.51
C SER A 25 22.43 -3.66 10.65
N SER A 26 21.23 -4.21 10.45
CA SER A 26 20.57 -5.10 11.41
C SER A 26 21.25 -6.46 11.60
N LEU A 27 22.13 -6.86 10.66
CA LEU A 27 22.95 -8.07 10.65
C LEU A 27 24.46 -7.76 10.87
N SER A 28 24.81 -6.52 11.22
CA SER A 28 26.19 -6.07 11.47
C SER A 28 26.83 -6.71 12.71
N LYS A 29 25.99 -7.19 13.64
CA LYS A 29 26.45 -7.84 14.86
C LYS A 29 27.04 -9.21 14.52
N VAL A 30 28.20 -9.49 15.11
CA VAL A 30 28.82 -10.81 15.07
C VAL A 30 27.86 -11.90 15.57
N ILE A 31 27.71 -12.96 14.79
CA ILE A 31 26.87 -14.12 15.11
C ILE A 31 27.73 -15.34 15.34
N ASP A 32 27.46 -16.02 16.45
CA ASP A 32 27.97 -17.35 16.75
C ASP A 32 26.94 -18.41 16.37
N PHE A 33 27.34 -19.39 15.57
CA PHE A 33 26.51 -20.57 15.33
C PHE A 33 27.34 -21.86 15.37
N ARG A 34 26.68 -22.97 15.68
CA ARG A 34 27.29 -24.30 15.72
C ARG A 34 26.77 -25.15 14.57
N SER A 35 27.68 -25.90 13.94
CA SER A 35 27.32 -26.93 12.97
C SER A 35 26.48 -28.03 13.63
N GLY A 36 25.91 -28.92 12.80
CA GLY A 36 25.37 -30.17 13.29
C GLY A 36 26.44 -31.01 14.03
N PRO A 37 26.02 -31.95 14.90
CA PRO A 37 26.95 -32.80 15.64
C PRO A 37 27.75 -33.71 14.70
N ARG A 38 29.03 -33.86 15.01
CA ARG A 38 29.96 -34.77 14.34
C ARG A 38 30.61 -35.68 15.37
N PHE A 39 31.18 -36.78 14.89
CA PHE A 39 31.79 -37.78 15.76
C PHE A 39 33.17 -38.15 15.22
N THR A 40 34.15 -38.21 16.11
CA THR A 40 35.47 -38.74 15.76
C THR A 40 35.38 -40.25 15.49
N SER A 41 36.45 -40.86 14.96
CA SER A 41 36.53 -42.31 14.77
C SER A 41 36.36 -43.12 16.06
N LYS A 42 36.56 -42.48 17.23
CA LYS A 42 36.35 -43.08 18.56
C LYS A 42 34.98 -42.78 19.16
N GLY A 43 34.06 -42.16 18.40
CA GLY A 43 32.72 -41.82 18.86
C GLY A 43 32.63 -40.56 19.73
N LEU A 44 33.72 -39.80 19.88
CA LEU A 44 33.68 -38.53 20.61
C LEU A 44 32.91 -37.49 19.80
N LYS A 45 31.86 -36.93 20.40
CA LYS A 45 31.01 -35.90 19.79
C LYS A 45 31.73 -34.55 19.76
N TYR A 46 31.69 -33.85 18.63
CA TYR A 46 32.20 -32.49 18.49
C TYR A 46 31.32 -31.67 17.54
N PHE A 47 31.52 -30.36 17.56
CA PHE A 47 30.84 -29.39 16.71
C PHE A 47 31.88 -28.41 16.16
N HIS A 48 31.64 -27.88 14.97
CA HIS A 48 32.32 -26.67 14.53
C HIS A 48 31.52 -25.48 15.03
N GLN A 49 32.18 -24.59 15.75
CA GLN A 49 31.63 -23.30 16.11
C GLN A 49 32.22 -22.24 15.18
N PHE A 50 31.34 -21.57 14.46
CA PHE A 50 31.70 -20.47 13.58
C PHE A 50 31.25 -19.16 14.20
N ASN A 51 32.05 -18.13 13.97
CA ASN A 51 31.76 -16.78 14.40
C ASN A 51 31.91 -15.86 13.18
N LEU A 52 30.83 -15.17 12.80
CA LEU A 52 30.68 -14.46 11.53
C LEU A 52 30.30 -13.01 11.78
N GLY A 53 31.10 -12.10 11.25
CA GLY A 53 30.78 -10.68 11.04
C GLY A 53 30.59 -10.40 9.55
N LEU A 54 29.54 -9.65 9.22
CA LEU A 54 29.16 -9.31 7.84
C LEU A 54 29.72 -7.97 7.35
N CYS A 55 29.96 -7.03 8.25
CA CYS A 55 30.39 -5.68 7.90
C CYS A 55 31.43 -5.19 8.88
N GLY A 56 32.12 -4.10 8.53
CA GLY A 56 33.18 -3.52 9.33
C GLY A 56 32.74 -2.40 10.27
N GLU A 57 31.45 -2.01 10.27
CA GLU A 57 30.94 -0.92 11.11
C GLU A 57 31.07 -1.22 12.61
N THR A 58 30.86 -2.48 13.00
CA THR A 58 31.22 -2.95 14.33
C THR A 58 32.73 -3.18 14.36
N GLN A 59 33.48 -2.29 15.03
CA GLN A 59 34.95 -2.42 15.20
C GLN A 59 35.39 -3.70 15.94
N VAL A 60 34.46 -4.59 16.29
CA VAL A 60 34.73 -5.84 16.99
C VAL A 60 34.77 -6.96 15.96
N PRO A 61 35.98 -7.45 15.60
CA PRO A 61 36.10 -8.62 14.73
C PRO A 61 35.51 -9.85 15.44
N GLY A 62 35.01 -10.78 14.65
CA GLY A 62 34.66 -12.10 15.13
C GLY A 62 35.86 -12.77 15.82
N SER A 63 35.60 -13.52 16.89
CA SER A 63 36.64 -14.11 17.74
C SER A 63 36.38 -15.56 18.07
N CYS A 64 37.34 -16.43 17.78
CA CYS A 64 37.30 -17.85 18.08
C CYS A 64 38.43 -18.19 19.06
N VAL A 65 38.12 -18.93 20.12
CA VAL A 65 39.01 -19.14 21.26
C VAL A 65 39.41 -20.61 21.44
N ASP A 66 40.64 -20.82 21.88
CA ASP A 66 41.15 -22.08 22.41
C ASP A 66 41.16 -22.00 23.94
N ASN A 67 40.38 -22.85 24.59
CA ASN A 67 40.29 -22.94 26.05
C ASN A 67 40.99 -24.20 26.59
N VAL A 68 41.68 -24.97 25.75
CA VAL A 68 42.41 -26.19 26.14
C VAL A 68 43.85 -25.88 26.52
N THR A 69 44.49 -24.97 25.78
CA THR A 69 45.90 -24.64 26.00
C THR A 69 46.07 -23.63 27.13
N GLU A 70 47.07 -23.82 28.01
CA GLU A 70 47.37 -22.90 29.13
C GLU A 70 47.58 -21.44 28.68
N ASN A 71 48.07 -21.24 27.45
CA ASN A 71 48.30 -19.91 26.88
C ASN A 71 47.11 -19.35 26.08
N GLY A 72 46.00 -20.09 25.93
CA GLY A 72 44.76 -19.67 25.28
C GLY A 72 44.93 -18.91 23.95
N ARG A 73 44.78 -19.58 22.80
CA ARG A 73 44.88 -18.92 21.49
C ARG A 73 43.56 -18.28 21.09
N VAL A 74 43.60 -17.09 20.49
CA VAL A 74 42.42 -16.40 19.97
C VAL A 74 42.65 -16.02 18.50
N ALA A 75 41.81 -16.53 17.61
CA ALA A 75 41.77 -16.14 16.21
C ALA A 75 40.75 -15.00 16.04
N LYS A 76 41.18 -13.89 15.44
CA LYS A 76 40.32 -12.71 15.20
C LYS A 76 40.26 -12.40 13.70
N GLY A 77 39.05 -12.20 13.19
CA GLY A 77 38.80 -11.85 11.78
C GLY A 77 37.32 -11.56 11.55
N TYR A 78 36.91 -11.30 10.30
CA TYR A 78 35.47 -11.22 9.99
C TYR A 78 34.81 -12.58 10.21
N ILE A 79 35.46 -13.66 9.78
CA ILE A 79 35.00 -15.02 10.00
C ILE A 79 36.11 -15.91 10.55
N CYS A 80 35.79 -16.63 11.61
CA CYS A 80 36.66 -17.66 12.18
C CYS A 80 35.89 -18.93 12.53
N GLN A 81 36.65 -20.01 12.76
CA GLN A 81 36.14 -21.30 13.20
C GLN A 81 36.93 -21.79 14.41
N SER A 82 36.26 -22.51 15.31
CA SER A 82 36.86 -23.36 16.34
C SER A 82 36.16 -24.73 16.42
N VAL A 83 36.82 -25.71 17.03
CA VAL A 83 36.25 -27.03 17.30
C VAL A 83 35.82 -27.11 18.76
N VAL A 84 34.56 -27.46 18.96
CA VAL A 84 33.92 -27.49 20.27
C VAL A 84 33.54 -28.92 20.64
N VAL A 85 34.03 -29.39 21.77
CA VAL A 85 33.80 -30.72 22.31
C VAL A 85 33.03 -30.57 23.64
N PRO A 86 31.82 -31.14 23.77
CA PRO A 86 31.13 -31.20 25.05
C PRO A 86 31.92 -32.02 26.06
N SER A 87 31.96 -31.58 27.32
CA SER A 87 32.65 -32.27 28.40
C SER A 87 31.72 -32.45 29.60
N ASP A 88 31.74 -33.65 30.19
CA ASP A 88 30.90 -34.00 31.35
C ASP A 88 31.51 -33.55 32.69
N ILE A 89 32.51 -32.67 32.65
CA ILE A 89 33.22 -32.18 33.85
C ILE A 89 32.43 -31.02 34.44
N ARG A 90 32.15 -31.07 35.75
CA ARG A 90 31.28 -30.11 36.47
C ARG A 90 31.72 -28.63 36.38
N SER A 91 33.00 -28.35 36.11
CA SER A 91 33.56 -26.98 36.04
C SER A 91 33.64 -26.40 34.63
N GLN A 92 33.59 -27.24 33.59
CA GLN A 92 33.72 -26.80 32.20
C GLN A 92 32.86 -27.75 31.35
N SER A 93 31.68 -27.29 30.96
CA SER A 93 30.70 -28.09 30.21
C SER A 93 31.04 -28.21 28.71
N VAL A 94 31.94 -27.35 28.24
CA VAL A 94 32.31 -27.24 26.84
C VAL A 94 33.77 -26.82 26.73
N VAL A 95 34.50 -27.55 25.89
CA VAL A 95 35.91 -27.30 25.57
C VAL A 95 36.00 -26.83 24.12
N SER A 96 36.74 -25.73 23.88
CA SER A 96 36.98 -25.18 22.54
C SER A 96 38.47 -25.25 22.22
N SER A 97 38.81 -25.65 20.99
CA SER A 97 40.19 -25.82 20.56
C SER A 97 40.34 -25.51 19.07
N GLN A 98 41.60 -25.42 18.62
CA GLN A 98 41.95 -25.27 17.19
C GLN A 98 41.27 -24.06 16.52
N PRO A 99 41.37 -22.84 17.08
CA PRO A 99 40.81 -21.66 16.44
C PRO A 99 41.65 -21.27 15.21
N PHE A 100 40.99 -20.94 14.10
CA PHE A 100 41.64 -20.37 12.92
C PHE A 100 40.73 -19.42 12.15
N VAL A 101 41.33 -18.50 11.40
CA VAL A 101 40.62 -17.50 10.60
C VAL A 101 40.32 -18.08 9.20
N ILE A 102 39.06 -17.90 8.76
CA ILE A 102 38.60 -18.31 7.42
C ILE A 102 38.20 -17.12 6.53
N GLY A 103 38.15 -15.92 7.09
CA GLY A 103 38.04 -14.66 6.37
C GLY A 103 38.45 -13.47 7.22
N ASP A 104 39.52 -12.77 6.85
CA ASP A 104 39.99 -11.53 7.51
C ASP A 104 39.78 -10.28 6.64
N SER A 105 39.52 -10.47 5.34
CA SER A 105 39.45 -9.40 4.36
C SER A 105 38.23 -9.59 3.46
N LEU A 106 37.39 -8.55 3.34
CA LEU A 106 36.28 -8.50 2.39
C LEU A 106 36.84 -8.19 0.99
N ILE A 107 36.59 -9.09 0.03
CA ILE A 107 36.98 -8.93 -1.38
C ILE A 107 35.92 -8.11 -2.14
N GLY A 108 34.65 -8.36 -1.85
CA GLY A 108 33.55 -7.61 -2.47
C GLY A 108 32.19 -8.26 -2.22
N VAL A 109 31.15 -7.56 -2.66
CA VAL A 109 29.74 -7.94 -2.54
C VAL A 109 29.12 -7.91 -3.93
N THR A 110 28.52 -9.02 -4.36
CA THR A 110 27.90 -9.13 -5.69
C THR A 110 26.77 -10.17 -5.67
N THR A 111 25.91 -10.16 -6.69
CA THR A 111 24.96 -11.23 -6.97
C THR A 111 25.55 -12.34 -7.85
N ASP A 112 26.68 -12.06 -8.49
CA ASP A 112 27.36 -13.03 -9.35
C ASP A 112 27.94 -14.17 -8.52
N THR A 113 27.87 -15.39 -9.06
CA THR A 113 28.35 -16.58 -8.35
C THR A 113 29.87 -16.66 -8.28
N THR A 114 30.60 -15.84 -9.02
CA THR A 114 32.06 -15.85 -9.05
C THR A 114 32.63 -14.45 -8.85
N LEU A 115 33.61 -14.31 -7.96
CA LEU A 115 34.33 -13.06 -7.74
C LEU A 115 35.77 -13.34 -7.30
N GLY A 116 36.75 -12.67 -7.90
CA GLY A 116 38.16 -12.74 -7.47
C GLY A 116 38.77 -14.16 -7.48
N GLY A 117 38.33 -15.03 -8.39
CA GLY A 117 38.76 -16.43 -8.46
C GLY A 117 38.03 -17.38 -7.49
N LEU A 118 37.11 -16.87 -6.69
CA LEU A 118 36.24 -17.65 -5.80
C LEU A 118 34.92 -17.95 -6.48
N SER A 119 34.38 -19.15 -6.26
CA SER A 119 33.09 -19.58 -6.81
C SER A 119 32.14 -19.98 -5.69
N SER A 120 30.89 -19.53 -5.75
CA SER A 120 29.78 -19.88 -4.87
C SER A 120 28.61 -20.41 -5.70
N PRO A 121 28.63 -21.70 -6.10
CA PRO A 121 27.59 -22.29 -6.92
C PRO A 121 26.22 -22.28 -6.22
N SER A 122 25.17 -21.87 -6.92
CA SER A 122 23.81 -21.83 -6.35
C SER A 122 23.26 -23.22 -6.00
N GLN A 123 23.75 -24.28 -6.65
CA GLN A 123 23.30 -25.67 -6.42
C GLN A 123 23.70 -26.22 -5.04
N MET A 124 24.61 -25.56 -4.31
CA MET A 124 25.01 -25.96 -2.96
C MET A 124 23.91 -25.72 -1.92
N PHE A 125 22.92 -24.90 -2.26
CA PHE A 125 21.84 -24.49 -1.37
C PHE A 125 20.48 -24.76 -2.03
N PRO A 126 19.38 -24.79 -1.24
CA PRO A 126 18.05 -24.85 -1.80
C PRO A 126 17.82 -23.73 -2.84
N PRO A 127 17.03 -23.97 -3.89
CA PRO A 127 16.80 -22.97 -4.94
C PRO A 127 16.20 -21.69 -4.34
N ALA A 128 16.70 -20.54 -4.76
CA ALA A 128 16.16 -19.23 -4.40
C ALA A 128 14.87 -18.92 -5.18
N SER A 129 14.10 -17.93 -4.71
CA SER A 129 12.99 -17.39 -5.50
C SER A 129 13.53 -16.72 -6.79
N PRO A 130 12.89 -16.88 -7.95
CA PRO A 130 13.36 -16.28 -9.21
C PRO A 130 13.23 -14.76 -9.27
N GLN A 131 12.52 -14.16 -8.31
CA GLN A 131 12.17 -12.74 -8.28
C GLN A 131 13.28 -11.87 -7.68
N LEU A 132 14.01 -12.37 -6.67
CA LEU A 132 15.12 -11.65 -6.04
C LEU A 132 16.41 -12.49 -6.09
N PRO A 133 17.54 -11.90 -6.50
CA PRO A 133 18.84 -12.56 -6.41
C PRO A 133 19.33 -12.62 -4.96
N ASP A 134 20.10 -13.65 -4.63
CA ASP A 134 20.85 -13.69 -3.37
C ASP A 134 22.05 -12.72 -3.46
N VAL A 135 22.36 -12.02 -2.36
CA VAL A 135 23.53 -11.14 -2.27
C VAL A 135 24.68 -11.90 -1.63
N ILE A 136 25.86 -11.93 -2.26
CA ILE A 136 26.97 -12.78 -1.84
C ILE A 136 28.15 -11.90 -1.41
N PHE A 137 28.58 -12.09 -0.17
CA PHE A 137 29.79 -11.51 0.38
C PHE A 137 30.95 -12.48 0.21
N TYR A 138 32.04 -12.00 -0.38
CA TYR A 138 33.25 -12.78 -0.60
C TYR A 138 34.35 -12.33 0.34
N TYR A 139 34.83 -13.26 1.17
CA TYR A 139 35.92 -13.05 2.10
C TYR A 139 37.11 -13.93 1.75
N LYS A 140 38.30 -13.43 2.08
CA LYS A 140 39.55 -14.16 1.99
C LYS A 140 40.29 -14.05 3.31
N SER A 141 41.07 -15.08 3.64
CA SER A 141 42.00 -15.09 4.76
C SER A 141 43.44 -14.99 4.23
N SER A 142 44.24 -14.15 4.85
CA SER A 142 45.69 -14.05 4.57
C SER A 142 46.48 -15.25 5.10
N ASP A 143 45.90 -16.03 6.01
CA ASP A 143 46.52 -17.23 6.58
C ASP A 143 46.61 -18.36 5.54
N THR A 144 47.81 -18.58 5.01
CA THR A 144 48.12 -19.71 4.12
C THR A 144 48.48 -20.95 4.91
N THR A 145 48.08 -22.14 4.41
CA THR A 145 48.47 -23.43 4.98
C THR A 145 49.11 -24.32 3.92
N GLN A 146 49.70 -25.45 4.34
CA GLN A 146 50.26 -26.43 3.41
C GLN A 146 49.22 -26.94 2.38
N ALA A 147 47.96 -27.09 2.81
CA ALA A 147 46.85 -27.47 1.95
C ALA A 147 46.31 -26.27 1.14
N CYS A 148 46.11 -25.13 1.80
CA CYS A 148 45.54 -23.92 1.19
C CYS A 148 46.62 -22.88 0.92
N LYS A 149 47.35 -23.05 -0.19
CA LYS A 149 48.47 -22.16 -0.56
C LYS A 149 48.05 -20.72 -0.86
N GLN A 150 46.81 -20.52 -1.31
CA GLN A 150 46.26 -19.20 -1.64
C GLN A 150 45.50 -18.56 -0.46
N GLY A 151 45.59 -19.16 0.73
CA GLY A 151 44.75 -18.82 1.87
C GLY A 151 43.40 -19.53 1.81
N ARG A 152 42.62 -19.38 2.87
CA ARG A 152 41.22 -19.82 2.91
C ARG A 152 40.31 -18.73 2.37
N SER A 153 39.12 -19.12 1.94
CA SER A 153 38.10 -18.20 1.44
C SER A 153 36.73 -18.58 1.96
N THR A 154 35.88 -17.59 2.17
CA THR A 154 34.54 -17.78 2.70
C THR A 154 33.55 -16.98 1.86
N THR A 155 32.41 -17.60 1.51
CA THR A 155 31.30 -16.91 0.86
C THR A 155 30.07 -16.96 1.75
N ILE A 156 29.51 -15.80 2.08
CA ILE A 156 28.23 -15.69 2.81
C ILE A 156 27.18 -15.24 1.81
N ARG A 157 26.22 -16.12 1.53
CA ARG A 157 25.09 -15.88 0.64
C ARG A 157 23.90 -15.44 1.46
N LEU A 158 23.53 -14.17 1.37
CA LEU A 158 22.35 -13.60 2.00
C LEU A 158 21.12 -13.82 1.13
N ARG A 159 20.08 -14.41 1.74
CA ARG A 159 18.81 -14.68 1.09
C ARG A 159 17.67 -13.97 1.79
N CYS A 160 16.96 -13.14 1.03
CA CYS A 160 15.74 -12.50 1.49
C CYS A 160 14.67 -13.53 1.83
N ASN A 161 14.20 -13.51 3.07
CA ASN A 161 12.95 -14.16 3.44
C ASN A 161 12.22 -13.32 4.50
N PRO A 162 11.14 -12.61 4.16
CA PRO A 162 10.44 -11.72 5.08
C PRO A 162 9.73 -12.46 6.23
N THR A 163 9.59 -13.79 6.15
CA THR A 163 8.98 -14.60 7.21
C THR A 163 9.99 -15.01 8.29
N VAL A 164 11.30 -14.91 8.01
CA VAL A 164 12.36 -15.27 8.96
C VAL A 164 12.78 -14.04 9.76
N THR A 165 12.25 -13.96 10.97
CA THR A 165 12.59 -12.92 11.95
C THR A 165 13.90 -13.20 12.69
N ALA A 166 14.33 -14.47 12.71
CA ALA A 166 15.60 -14.88 13.29
C ALA A 166 16.76 -14.21 12.54
N LYS A 167 17.74 -13.71 13.30
CA LYS A 167 18.94 -13.08 12.74
C LYS A 167 20.06 -14.09 12.49
N ASP A 168 19.94 -15.30 13.02
CA ASP A 168 20.96 -16.35 13.09
C ASP A 168 20.57 -17.64 12.32
N ASP A 169 19.59 -17.59 11.40
CA ASP A 169 19.27 -18.72 10.50
C ASP A 169 20.36 -18.86 9.41
N ILE A 170 21.48 -19.46 9.81
CA ILE A 170 22.62 -19.77 8.95
C ILE A 170 22.66 -21.27 8.70
N ARG A 171 22.80 -21.66 7.44
CA ARG A 171 22.83 -23.05 6.99
C ARG A 171 24.09 -23.35 6.21
N LEU A 172 24.61 -24.55 6.44
CA LEU A 172 25.71 -25.13 5.68
C LEU A 172 25.18 -25.82 4.41
N PRO A 173 26.01 -25.98 3.37
CA PRO A 173 25.66 -26.75 2.18
C PRO A 173 25.26 -28.19 2.54
N SER A 174 24.23 -28.72 1.88
CA SER A 174 23.78 -30.10 2.11
C SER A 174 24.86 -31.14 1.77
N ASN A 175 25.66 -30.85 0.75
CA ASN A 175 26.71 -31.74 0.28
C ASN A 175 27.96 -31.69 1.18
N CYS A 176 28.11 -30.63 1.98
CA CYS A 176 29.32 -30.35 2.75
C CYS A 176 28.95 -29.87 4.16
N SER A 177 28.74 -30.84 5.05
CA SER A 177 28.27 -30.60 6.42
C SER A 177 29.24 -29.85 7.32
N GLU A 178 30.50 -29.70 6.90
CA GLU A 178 31.54 -28.94 7.61
C GLU A 178 31.63 -27.49 7.10
N GLY A 179 30.75 -27.09 6.18
CA GLY A 179 30.77 -25.78 5.53
C GLY A 179 31.76 -25.68 4.37
N THR A 180 32.66 -26.66 4.23
CA THR A 180 33.66 -26.75 3.17
C THR A 180 33.73 -28.18 2.60
N CYS A 181 34.07 -28.29 1.32
CA CYS A 181 34.24 -29.57 0.62
C CYS A 181 35.70 -29.89 0.31
N ASP A 182 36.55 -28.85 0.22
CA ASP A 182 37.97 -28.90 -0.15
C ASP A 182 38.90 -28.55 1.02
N GLY A 183 38.35 -28.09 2.15
CA GLY A 183 39.09 -27.63 3.33
C GLY A 183 39.61 -26.19 3.23
N CYS A 184 39.40 -25.51 2.09
CA CYS A 184 39.91 -24.17 1.82
C CYS A 184 38.79 -23.16 1.56
N THR A 185 37.70 -23.59 0.95
CA THR A 185 36.56 -22.75 0.55
C THR A 185 35.35 -23.08 1.41
N PHE A 186 34.85 -22.08 2.13
CA PHE A 186 33.71 -22.20 3.03
C PHE A 186 32.50 -21.48 2.45
N HIS A 187 31.33 -22.11 2.55
CA HIS A 187 30.07 -21.55 2.03
C HIS A 187 29.02 -21.54 3.14
N PHE A 188 28.33 -20.40 3.27
CA PHE A 188 27.23 -20.22 4.22
C PHE A 188 26.04 -19.61 3.50
N LEU A 189 24.83 -20.11 3.79
CA LEU A 189 23.58 -19.47 3.42
C LEU A 189 23.00 -18.82 4.68
N TRP A 190 22.77 -17.52 4.63
CA TRP A 190 22.18 -16.77 5.72
C TRP A 190 20.84 -16.21 5.28
N GLN A 191 19.77 -16.73 5.84
CA GLN A 191 18.40 -16.35 5.50
C GLN A 191 17.85 -15.40 6.56
N SER A 192 17.30 -14.25 6.15
CA SER A 192 16.71 -13.28 7.07
C SER A 192 15.77 -12.33 6.36
N GLN A 193 14.82 -11.74 7.09
CA GLN A 193 14.05 -10.59 6.60
C GLN A 193 14.94 -9.38 6.31
N HIS A 194 16.04 -9.20 7.05
CA HIS A 194 16.99 -8.10 6.84
C HIS A 194 17.94 -8.33 5.64
N ALA A 195 17.86 -9.49 5.00
CA ALA A 195 18.52 -9.74 3.72
C ALA A 195 17.67 -9.31 2.52
N CYS A 196 16.47 -8.77 2.76
CA CYS A 196 15.60 -8.20 1.72
C CYS A 196 15.99 -6.76 1.37
N PRO A 197 15.73 -6.32 0.13
CA PRO A 197 15.89 -4.92 -0.22
C PRO A 197 14.90 -4.05 0.56
N LEU A 198 15.21 -2.77 0.71
CA LEU A 198 14.36 -1.78 1.36
C LEU A 198 13.07 -1.58 0.55
N CYS A 199 11.94 -1.47 1.25
CA CYS A 199 10.66 -1.18 0.62
C CYS A 199 10.63 0.25 0.07
N THR A 200 10.05 0.41 -1.12
CA THR A 200 9.76 1.67 -1.80
C THR A 200 8.26 1.83 -1.99
N GLU A 201 7.82 3.00 -2.49
CA GLU A 201 6.40 3.29 -2.73
C GLU A 201 5.75 2.34 -3.76
N ASN A 202 6.56 1.73 -4.63
CA ASN A 202 6.09 0.76 -5.64
C ASN A 202 5.60 -0.55 -5.02
N HIS A 203 6.00 -0.85 -3.78
CA HIS A 203 5.69 -2.11 -3.12
C HIS A 203 4.35 -2.12 -2.38
N TYR A 204 3.69 -0.96 -2.20
CA TYR A 204 2.34 -0.90 -1.66
C TYR A 204 1.34 -0.38 -2.70
N ARG A 205 0.07 -0.64 -2.48
CA ARG A 205 -1.03 -0.05 -3.27
C ARG A 205 -2.06 0.56 -2.34
N GLU A 206 -2.73 1.58 -2.83
CA GLU A 206 -3.89 2.14 -2.16
C GLU A 206 -5.14 1.29 -2.41
N ILE A 207 -5.97 1.20 -1.38
CA ILE A 207 -7.31 0.62 -1.42
C ILE A 207 -8.26 1.72 -0.97
N ILE A 208 -9.11 2.13 -1.91
CA ILE A 208 -10.11 3.15 -1.68
C ILE A 208 -11.41 2.46 -1.27
N SER A 209 -11.94 2.80 -0.09
CA SER A 209 -13.22 2.26 0.38
C SER A 209 -14.40 2.84 -0.41
N ALA A 210 -15.55 2.18 -0.30
CA ALA A 210 -16.81 2.76 -0.71
C ALA A 210 -17.08 4.06 0.08
N CYS A 211 -17.85 4.97 -0.53
CA CYS A 211 -18.33 6.18 0.11
C CYS A 211 -19.53 5.84 1.01
N ILE A 212 -19.35 5.86 2.32
CA ILE A 212 -20.39 5.53 3.30
C ILE A 212 -20.68 6.79 4.12
N GLN A 213 -21.94 7.25 4.11
CA GLN A 213 -22.36 8.44 4.86
C GLN A 213 -21.53 9.71 4.53
N GLY A 214 -21.05 9.83 3.29
CA GLY A 214 -20.24 10.97 2.86
C GLY A 214 -18.75 10.88 3.22
N ILE A 215 -18.31 9.74 3.77
CA ILE A 215 -16.92 9.48 4.16
C ILE A 215 -16.33 8.37 3.29
N GLN A 216 -15.16 8.64 2.71
CA GLN A 216 -14.34 7.68 1.97
C GLN A 216 -13.01 7.53 2.67
N THR A 217 -12.56 6.29 2.78
CA THR A 217 -11.34 5.95 3.51
C THR A 217 -10.35 5.27 2.57
N THR A 218 -9.16 5.85 2.45
CA THR A 218 -8.06 5.27 1.66
C THR A 218 -7.09 4.58 2.61
N SER A 219 -7.01 3.26 2.53
CA SER A 219 -6.03 2.44 3.23
C SER A 219 -4.90 2.03 2.28
N TYR A 220 -3.76 1.65 2.84
CA TYR A 220 -2.61 1.18 2.07
C TYR A 220 -2.29 -0.24 2.47
N VAL A 221 -1.97 -1.10 1.49
CA VAL A 221 -1.57 -2.49 1.74
C VAL A 221 -0.36 -2.86 0.91
N TRP A 222 0.51 -3.70 1.48
CA TRP A 222 1.63 -4.29 0.75
C TRP A 222 1.14 -5.20 -0.38
N GLN A 223 1.83 -5.14 -1.52
CA GLN A 223 1.61 -6.06 -2.63
C GLN A 223 2.20 -7.45 -2.30
N GLN A 224 1.54 -8.51 -2.77
CA GLN A 224 1.98 -9.89 -2.55
C GLN A 224 2.52 -10.50 -3.86
N PRO A 225 3.59 -11.31 -3.82
CA PRO A 225 4.40 -11.66 -2.63
C PRO A 225 5.24 -10.47 -2.13
N LEU A 226 5.37 -10.31 -0.81
CA LEU A 226 6.19 -9.25 -0.23
C LEU A 226 7.67 -9.59 -0.45
N GLN A 227 8.41 -8.69 -1.10
CA GLN A 227 9.79 -8.90 -1.53
C GLN A 227 10.76 -7.86 -0.94
N CYS A 228 10.34 -7.17 0.10
CA CYS A 228 11.13 -6.12 0.72
C CYS A 228 10.89 -6.14 2.23
N TYR A 229 11.82 -5.54 2.96
CA TYR A 229 11.69 -5.37 4.40
C TYR A 229 12.32 -4.05 4.80
N ASP A 230 11.71 -3.36 5.77
CA ASP A 230 12.14 -2.03 6.21
C ASP A 230 12.05 -0.98 5.07
N GLY A 231 12.57 0.23 5.28
CA GLY A 231 12.51 1.32 4.29
C GLY A 231 11.30 2.22 4.51
N VAL A 232 10.45 2.37 3.49
CA VAL A 232 9.22 3.17 3.67
C VAL A 232 8.19 2.40 4.50
N SER A 233 7.59 3.06 5.49
CA SER A 233 6.44 2.53 6.22
C SER A 233 5.15 2.75 5.44
N LEU A 234 4.17 1.85 5.61
CA LEU A 234 2.82 2.07 5.09
C LEU A 234 2.28 3.44 5.55
N PRO A 235 1.79 4.29 4.63
CA PRO A 235 1.25 5.57 5.01
C PRO A 235 0.03 5.44 5.92
N ALA A 236 -0.21 6.45 6.75
CA ALA A 236 -1.40 6.53 7.58
C ALA A 236 -2.67 6.57 6.71
N GLN A 237 -3.74 5.97 7.23
CA GLN A 237 -5.04 5.94 6.58
C GLN A 237 -5.56 7.37 6.35
N LYS A 238 -6.02 7.66 5.14
CA LYS A 238 -6.56 8.97 4.76
C LYS A 238 -8.08 8.91 4.74
N VAL A 239 -8.73 9.94 5.28
CA VAL A 239 -10.18 10.09 5.28
C VAL A 239 -10.54 11.31 4.44
N SER A 240 -11.37 11.12 3.42
CA SER A 240 -11.84 12.16 2.51
C SER A 240 -13.36 12.23 2.49
N ALA A 241 -13.91 13.42 2.28
CA ALA A 241 -15.34 13.59 2.02
C ALA A 241 -15.66 13.14 0.59
N CYS A 242 -16.79 12.44 0.42
CA CYS A 242 -17.21 11.89 -0.86
C CYS A 242 -18.72 12.05 -1.04
N VAL A 243 -19.18 11.97 -2.29
CA VAL A 243 -20.61 11.99 -2.62
C VAL A 243 -20.98 10.66 -3.25
N THR A 244 -22.04 10.02 -2.74
CA THR A 244 -22.53 8.77 -3.31
C THR A 244 -23.26 9.05 -4.62
N LEU A 245 -22.91 8.32 -5.68
CA LEU A 245 -23.62 8.39 -6.97
C LEU A 245 -25.10 7.96 -6.85
N ASP A 246 -25.43 7.18 -5.81
CA ASP A 246 -26.80 6.76 -5.48
C ASP A 246 -27.71 7.96 -5.15
N PHE A 247 -27.17 9.04 -4.55
CA PHE A 247 -27.95 10.25 -4.29
C PHE A 247 -28.39 10.91 -5.60
N TRP A 248 -27.46 11.07 -6.55
CA TRP A 248 -27.74 11.65 -7.86
C TRP A 248 -28.69 10.79 -8.69
N LEU A 249 -28.56 9.47 -8.60
CA LEU A 249 -29.42 8.54 -9.33
C LEU A 249 -30.86 8.55 -8.79
N LYS A 250 -31.05 8.53 -7.47
CA LYS A 250 -32.38 8.68 -6.85
C LYS A 250 -33.02 10.03 -7.18
N PHE A 251 -32.23 11.10 -7.13
CA PHE A 251 -32.70 12.44 -7.48
C PHE A 251 -33.11 12.53 -8.96
N GLY A 252 -32.31 11.92 -9.85
CA GLY A 252 -32.62 11.81 -11.28
C GLY A 252 -33.89 11.03 -11.57
N VAL A 253 -34.06 9.85 -10.96
CA VAL A 253 -35.27 9.02 -11.12
C VAL A 253 -36.52 9.74 -10.59
N SER A 254 -36.44 10.37 -9.41
CA SER A 254 -37.56 11.11 -8.82
C SER A 254 -37.98 12.29 -9.71
N THR A 255 -37.02 13.10 -10.17
CA THR A 255 -37.29 14.25 -11.04
C THR A 255 -37.89 13.80 -12.38
N GLY A 256 -37.35 12.72 -12.96
CA GLY A 256 -37.87 12.14 -14.20
C GLY A 256 -39.31 11.64 -14.07
N ALA A 257 -39.66 10.97 -12.96
CA ALA A 257 -41.02 10.49 -12.72
C ALA A 257 -42.02 11.64 -12.58
N VAL A 258 -41.65 12.72 -11.87
CA VAL A 258 -42.50 13.91 -11.72
C VAL A 258 -42.73 14.59 -13.08
N ALA A 259 -41.69 14.73 -13.89
CA ALA A 259 -41.80 15.31 -15.23
C ALA A 259 -42.72 14.47 -16.14
N ALA A 260 -42.62 13.14 -16.09
CA ALA A 260 -43.48 12.25 -16.86
C ALA A 260 -44.96 12.38 -16.46
N LEU A 261 -45.25 12.42 -15.15
CA LEU A 261 -46.62 12.63 -14.66
C LEU A 261 -47.19 13.99 -15.09
N LEU A 262 -46.38 15.05 -15.05
CA LEU A 262 -46.77 16.37 -15.52
C LEU A 262 -47.11 16.34 -17.02
N LEU A 263 -46.28 15.72 -17.86
CA LEU A 263 -46.53 15.60 -19.29
C LEU A 263 -47.80 14.81 -19.62
N ILE A 264 -48.08 13.73 -18.88
CA ILE A 264 -49.33 12.96 -19.03
C ILE A 264 -50.53 13.83 -18.65
N SER A 265 -50.47 14.54 -17.52
CA SER A 265 -51.56 15.40 -17.07
C SER A 265 -51.89 16.52 -18.08
N ILE A 266 -50.85 17.13 -18.67
CA ILE A 266 -50.99 18.18 -19.69
C ILE A 266 -51.59 17.58 -20.97
N SER A 267 -51.12 16.41 -21.39
CA SER A 267 -51.66 15.71 -22.56
C SER A 267 -53.14 15.36 -22.37
N CYS A 268 -53.53 14.84 -21.21
CA CYS A 268 -54.93 14.57 -20.86
C CYS A 268 -55.77 15.85 -20.78
N TYR A 269 -55.22 16.95 -20.24
CA TYR A 269 -55.90 18.24 -20.19
C TYR A 269 -56.19 18.77 -21.60
N PHE A 270 -55.19 18.76 -22.49
CA PHE A 270 -55.38 19.16 -23.88
C PHE A 270 -56.39 18.26 -24.58
N TRP A 271 -56.30 16.93 -24.44
CA TRP A 271 -57.30 16.00 -24.98
C TRP A 271 -58.72 16.32 -24.53
N LYS A 272 -58.93 16.55 -23.23
CA LYS A 272 -60.25 16.89 -22.67
C LYS A 272 -60.74 18.26 -23.15
N LYS A 273 -59.85 19.23 -23.30
CA LYS A 273 -60.17 20.57 -23.81
C LYS A 273 -60.51 20.54 -25.29
N THR A 274 -59.77 19.80 -26.11
CA THR A 274 -60.04 19.62 -27.54
C THR A 274 -61.37 18.91 -27.76
N ARG A 275 -61.67 17.85 -27.02
CA ARG A 275 -63.00 17.20 -27.05
C ARG A 275 -64.14 18.13 -26.63
N LYS A 276 -63.91 18.98 -25.61
CA LYS A 276 -64.90 19.98 -25.17
C LYS A 276 -65.14 21.05 -26.24
N LEU A 277 -64.10 21.40 -27.02
CA LEU A 277 -64.22 22.30 -28.17
C LEU A 277 -64.98 21.61 -29.30
N GLU A 278 -64.60 20.40 -29.71
CA GLU A 278 -65.33 19.62 -30.74
C GLU A 278 -66.80 19.43 -30.39
N TYR A 279 -67.13 19.13 -29.13
CA TYR A 279 -68.52 19.02 -28.67
C TYR A 279 -69.28 20.35 -28.75
N LYS A 280 -68.62 21.49 -28.57
CA LYS A 280 -69.23 22.82 -28.74
C LYS A 280 -69.39 23.19 -30.22
N TYR A 281 -68.43 22.84 -31.08
CA TYR A 281 -68.51 23.08 -32.53
C TYR A 281 -69.56 22.17 -33.21
N SER A 282 -69.67 20.90 -32.82
CA SER A 282 -70.68 19.98 -33.34
C SER A 282 -72.10 20.35 -32.90
N ARG A 283 -72.26 20.82 -31.65
CA ARG A 283 -73.55 21.32 -31.15
C ARG A 283 -73.99 22.62 -31.84
N LEU A 284 -73.06 23.46 -32.28
CA LEU A 284 -73.38 24.65 -33.10
C LEU A 284 -73.78 24.25 -34.54
N MET A 285 -73.08 23.30 -35.16
CA MET A 285 -73.46 22.78 -36.49
C MET A 285 -74.81 22.07 -36.52
N MET A 286 -75.18 21.33 -35.46
CA MET A 286 -76.52 20.70 -35.37
C MET A 286 -77.63 21.72 -35.14
N ASN A 287 -77.34 22.88 -34.52
CA ASN A 287 -78.34 23.93 -34.29
C ASN A 287 -78.49 24.90 -35.48
N SER A 288 -77.54 24.92 -36.43
CA SER A 288 -77.63 25.69 -37.68
C SER A 288 -78.18 24.89 -38.87
N GLY A 289 -78.27 23.57 -38.78
CA GLY A 289 -78.71 22.68 -39.87
C GLY A 289 -80.16 22.22 -39.81
N GLY A 290 -80.98 22.74 -38.89
CA GLY A 290 -82.31 22.20 -38.56
C GLY A 290 -83.49 23.14 -38.79
N LYS A 291 -83.44 24.05 -39.76
CA LYS A 291 -84.57 24.90 -40.16
C LYS A 291 -84.55 25.19 -41.66
N GLU A 292 -85.02 24.25 -42.48
CA GLU A 292 -85.62 24.52 -43.79
C GLU A 292 -86.57 23.35 -44.14
N CYS A 293 -87.74 23.68 -44.71
CA CYS A 293 -88.76 22.80 -45.31
C CYS A 293 -89.79 22.09 -44.39
N GLU A 294 -90.86 22.79 -44.02
CA GLU A 294 -92.23 22.58 -44.57
C GLU A 294 -93.23 23.59 -43.94
N LEU A 295 -93.98 24.29 -44.80
CA LEU A 295 -95.12 25.17 -44.48
C LEU A 295 -96.39 24.30 -44.26
N PRO A 296 -97.38 24.68 -43.41
CA PRO A 296 -98.23 25.84 -43.71
C PRO A 296 -98.76 26.69 -42.53
N ALA A 297 -99.18 27.91 -42.91
CA ALA A 297 -100.25 28.77 -42.37
C ALA A 297 -100.26 29.27 -40.90
N ALA A 298 -100.06 30.59 -40.81
CA ALA A 298 -100.86 31.62 -40.14
C ALA A 298 -100.97 31.70 -38.59
N ASP A 299 -100.70 32.93 -38.12
CA ASP A 299 -101.18 33.68 -36.94
C ASP A 299 -101.24 33.00 -35.56
N SER A 300 -100.42 33.51 -34.62
CA SER A 300 -100.92 34.33 -33.50
C SER A 300 -99.81 34.72 -32.52
N CYS A 301 -99.96 35.91 -31.93
CA CYS A 301 -99.11 36.54 -30.92
C CYS A 301 -99.29 35.95 -29.51
N ALA A 302 -98.23 36.01 -28.69
CA ALA A 302 -98.22 36.32 -27.25
C ALA A 302 -96.74 36.43 -26.80
N ILE A 303 -96.12 37.61 -26.72
CA ILE A 303 -96.10 38.61 -25.63
C ILE A 303 -96.01 38.03 -24.21
N MET A 304 -94.85 38.21 -23.56
CA MET A 304 -94.57 38.96 -22.31
C MET A 304 -93.20 38.51 -21.74
N GLU A 305 -92.22 39.43 -21.66
CA GLU A 305 -91.80 40.19 -20.45
C GLU A 305 -91.17 39.28 -19.37
N GLY A 306 -90.07 39.60 -18.69
CA GLY A 306 -89.18 40.76 -18.62
C GLY A 306 -87.78 40.27 -18.17
N GLU A 307 -86.71 41.06 -18.36
CA GLU A 307 -86.10 41.88 -17.28
C GLU A 307 -85.18 40.99 -16.41
N ASP A 308 -83.87 41.17 -16.24
CA ASP A 308 -82.98 42.33 -16.08
C ASP A 308 -81.56 41.94 -16.61
N ALA A 309 -80.87 42.78 -17.38
CA ALA A 309 -79.96 43.84 -16.94
C ALA A 309 -78.76 43.33 -16.14
N GLU A 310 -77.59 43.26 -16.77
CA GLU A 310 -76.49 44.19 -16.46
C GLU A 310 -75.26 43.96 -17.36
N ASP A 311 -74.62 45.10 -17.62
CA ASP A 311 -73.66 45.40 -18.67
C ASP A 311 -72.20 45.07 -18.31
N GLU A 312 -71.36 45.42 -19.26
CA GLU A 312 -69.96 45.84 -19.13
C GLU A 312 -68.88 44.74 -19.26
N LEU A 313 -68.14 44.74 -20.37
CA LEU A 313 -67.10 45.70 -20.80
C LEU A 313 -65.75 45.01 -20.57
N MET A 314 -65.15 44.56 -21.67
CA MET A 314 -63.77 44.11 -21.67
C MET A 314 -62.87 45.30 -21.43
N ASP A 315 -62.32 45.42 -20.23
CA ASP A 315 -61.19 46.30 -19.98
C ASP A 315 -59.86 45.53 -20.02
N LEU A 316 -58.92 46.15 -20.73
CA LEU A 316 -57.56 45.70 -20.92
C LEU A 316 -56.82 45.75 -19.59
N SER A 317 -56.38 44.60 -19.07
CA SER A 317 -55.37 44.58 -18.01
C SER A 317 -54.35 43.48 -18.23
N ASN A 318 -53.31 43.88 -18.94
CA ASN A 318 -52.02 43.24 -18.98
C ASN A 318 -51.40 43.33 -17.57
N LYS A 319 -51.27 42.20 -16.85
CA LYS A 319 -50.42 42.14 -15.63
C LYS A 319 -49.85 40.75 -15.36
N SER A 320 -48.61 40.59 -15.83
CA SER A 320 -47.46 40.00 -15.13
C SER A 320 -47.71 39.40 -13.74
N PHE A 321 -47.73 38.06 -13.66
CA PHE A 321 -47.61 37.30 -12.42
C PHE A 321 -46.13 37.07 -12.05
N PHE A 322 -45.41 38.16 -11.84
CA PHE A 322 -44.14 38.15 -11.12
C PHE A 322 -44.10 39.33 -10.15
N LYS A 323 -44.46 39.10 -8.89
CA LYS A 323 -43.64 39.46 -7.73
C LYS A 323 -44.34 39.20 -6.39
N LYS A 324 -43.48 38.88 -5.41
CA LYS A 324 -43.66 38.94 -3.95
C LYS A 324 -44.28 37.73 -3.25
N ILE A 325 -43.41 36.73 -3.09
CA ILE A 325 -43.04 36.24 -1.76
C ILE A 325 -42.73 37.46 -0.86
N LYS A 326 -43.49 37.67 0.22
CA LYS A 326 -43.00 37.70 1.62
C LYS A 326 -44.10 38.08 2.63
N SER A 327 -44.02 37.39 3.77
CA SER A 327 -44.52 37.69 5.13
C SER A 327 -45.93 37.22 5.54
N TYR A 328 -45.97 36.21 6.41
CA TYR A 328 -46.70 36.29 7.68
C TYR A 328 -45.87 35.73 8.86
N SER A 329 -46.16 36.32 10.00
CA SER A 329 -45.51 36.33 11.32
C SER A 329 -45.15 35.00 12.01
N ARG A 330 -44.11 35.16 12.83
CA ARG A 330 -43.66 34.46 14.05
C ARG A 330 -44.78 34.23 15.10
N GLU A 331 -44.84 33.04 15.71
CA GLU A 331 -44.89 32.84 17.18
C GLU A 331 -44.60 31.38 17.66
N ARG A 332 -43.60 31.25 18.57
CA ARG A 332 -43.22 30.24 19.61
C ARG A 332 -43.07 28.74 19.25
N THR A 333 -41.96 28.03 19.59
CA THR A 333 -41.29 27.91 20.90
C THR A 333 -39.75 27.71 20.87
N SER A 334 -39.10 28.07 22.01
CA SER A 334 -37.86 27.58 22.67
C SER A 334 -36.57 27.33 21.86
N ASP A 335 -35.72 28.34 21.72
CA ASP A 335 -34.48 28.47 22.52
C ASP A 335 -33.71 29.71 22.07
N GLY A 336 -33.32 30.52 23.05
CA GLY A 336 -32.79 31.85 22.84
C GLY A 336 -31.35 31.83 22.37
N PHE A 337 -31.04 32.65 21.37
CA PHE A 337 -29.90 33.58 21.35
C PHE A 337 -30.16 34.63 20.26
N ASP A 338 -30.12 35.89 20.67
CA ASP A 338 -30.35 37.08 19.84
C ASP A 338 -29.11 37.36 19.00
N SER A 339 -29.26 37.63 17.70
CA SER A 339 -28.20 38.29 16.91
C SER A 339 -28.78 39.27 15.90
N VAL A 340 -28.43 40.53 16.12
CA VAL A 340 -28.81 41.73 15.36
C VAL A 340 -28.02 41.77 14.04
N PRO A 341 -28.65 42.02 12.88
CA PRO A 341 -27.90 42.21 11.64
C PRO A 341 -27.50 43.68 11.47
N LEU A 342 -26.20 43.96 11.46
CA LEU A 342 -25.65 45.25 11.03
C LEU A 342 -25.51 45.29 9.50
N LYS A 343 -25.74 46.48 8.93
CA LYS A 343 -25.55 46.81 7.51
C LYS A 343 -24.52 47.93 7.40
N SER A 344 -23.47 47.73 6.59
CA SER A 344 -22.74 48.80 5.87
C SER A 344 -21.78 48.16 4.86
N SER A 345 -22.02 48.34 3.55
CA SER A 345 -21.34 49.26 2.62
C SER A 345 -19.99 48.77 2.08
N SER A 346 -19.97 48.51 0.77
CA SER A 346 -18.77 48.55 -0.05
C SER A 346 -18.24 49.99 -0.17
N ARG A 347 -16.94 50.19 0.05
CA ARG A 347 -16.15 51.30 -0.51
C ARG A 347 -14.73 50.82 -0.81
N LEU A 348 -14.26 51.34 -1.93
CA LEU A 348 -12.95 51.25 -2.57
C LEU A 348 -11.95 52.22 -1.89
N LEU A 349 -10.64 51.88 -1.90
CA LEU A 349 -9.38 52.67 -1.79
C LEU A 349 -8.35 51.82 -1.00
N ARG A 350 -7.24 51.29 -1.58
CA ARG A 350 -5.93 51.87 -2.00
C ARG A 350 -4.95 52.15 -0.83
N GLU A 351 -3.66 51.78 -1.05
CA GLU A 351 -2.42 52.05 -0.25
C GLU A 351 -2.25 51.22 1.04
N GLU A 352 -1.08 50.83 1.56
CA GLU A 352 0.37 50.75 1.22
C GLU A 352 1.03 49.97 2.41
N GLU A 353 2.29 49.54 2.25
CA GLU A 353 3.28 49.17 3.30
C GLU A 353 2.96 48.07 4.35
N ASP A 354 3.54 46.88 4.16
CA ASP A 354 4.76 46.40 4.88
C ASP A 354 5.31 45.13 4.20
#